data_AF-A0ABD5DI19-F1
#
_entry.id   AF-A0ABD5DI19-F1
#
_cell.length_a   1.000
_cell.length_b   1.000
_cell.length_c   1.000
_cell.angle_alpha   90.00
_cell.angle_beta   90.00
_cell.angle_gamma   90.00
#
_symmetry.space_group_name_H-M   'P 1'
#
loop_
_entity.id
_entity.type
_entity.pdbx_description
1 polymer ?
#
loop_
_entity_poly.entity_id
_entity_poly.type
_entity_poly.pdbx_seq_one_letter_code
_entity_poly.pdbx_strand_id
1 'polypeptide(L)'
;LAAVSGLGFFFPSFNWLMHILGTPQLARILHPFVGVVMFASFIIMFFRYWHHNLINRDDIFWAKNIRKIVVNEEVGDTGRYNFGQKCVF
;
A
#
# COMPACT_ATOMS: atom_id res chain seq x y z
N LEU A 1 -10.08 4.41 6.09
CA LEU A 1 -11.17 5.39 5.88
C LEU A 1 -11.40 5.66 4.38
N ALA A 2 -10.40 6.13 3.62
CA ALA A 2 -10.54 6.36 2.17
C ALA A 2 -10.88 5.06 1.41
N ALA A 3 -10.14 3.96 1.61
CA ALA A 3 -10.42 2.69 0.94
C ALA A 3 -11.84 2.13 1.24
N VAL A 4 -12.28 2.23 2.49
CA VAL A 4 -13.59 1.72 2.94
C VAL A 4 -14.75 2.52 2.34
N SER A 5 -14.66 3.85 2.34
CA SER A 5 -15.67 4.71 1.73
C SER A 5 -15.65 4.62 0.19
N GLY A 6 -14.47 4.52 -0.41
CA GLY A 6 -14.32 4.28 -1.86
C GLY A 6 -14.96 2.96 -2.31
N LEU A 7 -14.76 1.89 -1.55
CA LEU A 7 -15.37 0.58 -1.84
C LEU A 7 -16.91 0.64 -1.74
N GLY A 8 -17.44 1.38 -0.75
CA GLY A 8 -18.87 1.60 -0.61
C GLY A 8 -19.49 2.44 -1.73
N PHE A 9 -18.73 3.37 -2.34
CA PHE A 9 -19.17 4.10 -3.54
C PHE A 9 -19.12 3.23 -4.80
N PHE A 10 -18.13 2.35 -4.92
CA PHE A 10 -17.90 1.55 -6.13
C PHE A 10 -18.85 0.35 -6.23
N PHE A 11 -19.14 -0.31 -5.10
CA PHE A 11 -20.07 -1.43 -5.04
C PHE A 11 -21.30 -1.07 -4.21
N PRO A 12 -22.49 -0.89 -4.82
CA PRO A 12 -23.73 -0.59 -4.09
C PRO A 12 -24.11 -1.64 -3.05
N SER A 13 -23.74 -2.91 -3.24
CA SER A 13 -23.91 -3.97 -2.23
C SER A 13 -23.14 -3.69 -0.92
N PHE A 14 -22.13 -2.82 -0.97
CA PHE A 14 -21.33 -2.39 0.17
C PHE A 14 -21.64 -0.96 0.64
N ASN A 15 -22.81 -0.42 0.28
CA ASN A 15 -23.26 0.92 0.69
C ASN A 15 -23.21 1.13 2.22
N TRP A 16 -23.38 0.05 2.98
CA TRP A 16 -23.29 0.07 4.45
C TRP A 16 -21.92 0.54 4.98
N LEU A 17 -20.83 0.36 4.22
CA LEU A 17 -19.48 0.81 4.58
C LEU A 17 -19.39 2.33 4.75
N MET A 18 -20.26 3.10 4.10
CA MET A 18 -20.27 4.56 4.24
C MET A 18 -20.72 5.02 5.62
N HIS A 19 -21.47 4.20 6.36
CA HIS A 19 -21.90 4.54 7.72
C HIS A 19 -20.75 4.57 8.74
N ILE A 20 -19.58 4.01 8.40
CA ILE A 20 -18.36 4.15 9.20
C ILE A 20 -17.90 5.62 9.27
N LEU A 21 -18.22 6.42 8.24
CA LEU A 21 -18.03 7.87 8.24
C LEU A 21 -19.29 8.64 8.69
N GLY A 22 -20.24 7.95 9.33
CA GLY A 22 -21.52 8.51 9.79
C GLY A 22 -22.66 8.28 8.81
N THR A 23 -22.78 9.14 7.79
CA THR A 23 -23.82 9.06 6.76
C THR A 23 -23.22 9.02 5.36
N PRO A 24 -23.92 8.45 4.35
CA PRO A 24 -23.45 8.47 2.96
C PRO A 24 -23.12 9.87 2.42
N GLN A 25 -23.88 10.89 2.85
CA GLN A 25 -23.64 12.29 2.49
C GLN A 25 -22.34 12.80 3.12
N LEU A 26 -22.13 12.52 4.41
CA LEU A 26 -20.91 12.89 5.11
C LEU A 26 -19.68 12.15 4.56
N ALA A 27 -19.83 10.86 4.23
CA ALA A 27 -18.79 10.06 3.59
C ALA A 27 -18.32 10.68 2.27
N ARG A 28 -19.24 11.17 1.43
CA ARG A 28 -18.92 11.83 0.15
C ARG A 28 -18.12 13.11 0.34
N ILE A 29 -18.44 13.88 1.38
CA ILE A 29 -17.73 15.12 1.71
C ILE A 29 -16.34 14.81 2.28
N LEU A 30 -16.24 13.87 3.22
CA LEU A 30 -15.00 13.57 3.94
C LEU A 30 -13.98 12.75 3.12
N HIS A 31 -14.44 11.88 2.22
CA HIS A 31 -13.57 11.00 1.43
C HIS A 31 -12.40 11.74 0.73
N PRO A 32 -12.61 12.83 -0.02
CA PRO A 32 -11.51 13.55 -0.67
C PRO A 32 -10.50 14.13 0.33
N PHE A 33 -10.95 14.65 1.49
CA PHE A 33 -10.03 15.17 2.50
C PHE A 33 -9.14 14.09 3.10
N VAL A 34 -9.70 12.91 3.40
CA VAL A 34 -8.93 11.76 3.85
C VAL A 34 -7.94 11.33 2.77
N GLY A 35 -8.34 11.36 1.49
CA GLY A 35 -7.47 11.08 0.35
C GLY A 35 -6.28 12.05 0.26
N VAL A 36 -6.51 13.35 0.42
CA VAL A 36 -5.45 14.38 0.40
C VAL A 36 -4.47 14.20 1.57
N VAL A 37 -4.96 13.95 2.78
CA VAL A 37 -4.12 13.70 3.96
C VAL A 37 -3.27 12.44 3.76
N MET A 38 -3.88 11.37 3.23
CA MET A 38 -3.16 10.13 2.91
C MET A 38 -2.08 10.37 1.85
N PHE A 39 -2.40 11.09 0.78
CA PHE A 39 -1.45 11.43 -0.28
C PHE A 39 -0.27 12.26 0.24
N ALA A 40 -0.54 13.31 1.01
CA ALA A 40 0.51 14.12 1.63
C ALA A 40 1.41 13.28 2.55
N SER A 41 0.82 12.36 3.32
CA SER A 41 1.58 11.44 4.18
C SER A 41 2.47 10.49 3.36
N PHE A 42 1.96 9.97 2.24
CA PHE A 42 2.74 9.11 1.34
C PHE A 42 3.87 9.86 0.64
N ILE A 43 3.69 11.13 0.27
CA ILE A 43 4.79 11.97 -0.24
C ILE A 43 5.92 12.08 0.80
N ILE A 44 5.58 12.33 2.06
CA ILE A 44 6.59 12.42 3.14
C ILE A 44 7.33 11.08 3.28
N MET A 45 6.61 9.95 3.24
CA MET A 45 7.21 8.62 3.26
C MET A 45 8.11 8.39 2.04
N PHE A 46 7.69 8.83 0.85
CA PHE A 46 8.45 8.71 -0.38
C PHE A 46 9.83 9.36 -0.23
N PHE A 47 9.89 10.65 0.14
CA PHE A 47 11.16 11.35 0.32
C PHE A 47 12.05 10.75 1.42
N ARG A 48 11.46 10.09 2.43
CA ARG A 48 12.22 9.43 3.51
C ARG A 48 12.79 8.07 3.11
N TYR A 49 12.08 7.29 2.29
CA TYR A 49 12.41 5.88 2.07
C TYR A 49 12.82 5.53 0.64
N TRP A 50 12.68 6.44 -0.34
CA TRP A 50 12.95 6.12 -1.76
C TRP A 50 14.36 5.57 -2.00
N HIS A 51 15.39 6.15 -1.36
CA HIS A 51 16.77 5.67 -1.49
C HIS A 51 16.95 4.20 -1.08
N HIS A 52 16.15 3.70 -0.12
CA HIS A 52 16.22 2.31 0.34
C HIS A 52 15.44 1.34 -0.56
N ASN A 53 14.60 1.86 -1.44
CA ASN A 53 13.78 1.08 -2.36
C ASN A 53 14.36 0.99 -3.77
N LEU A 54 15.58 1.49 -3.98
CA LEU A 54 16.30 1.30 -5.24
C LEU A 54 16.69 -0.18 -5.41
N ILE A 55 16.48 -0.69 -6.63
CA ILE A 55 16.75 -2.08 -7.00
C ILE A 55 18.26 -2.28 -7.16
N ASN A 56 18.78 -3.26 -6.44
CA ASN A 56 20.18 -3.67 -6.45
C ASN A 56 20.33 -5.10 -7.02
N ARG A 57 21.56 -5.58 -7.12
CA ARG A 57 21.84 -6.93 -7.64
C ARG A 57 21.24 -8.04 -6.77
N ASP A 58 21.20 -7.83 -5.46
CA ASP A 58 20.65 -8.81 -4.51
C ASP A 58 19.13 -8.98 -4.68
N ASP A 59 18.43 -7.92 -5.09
CA ASP A 59 17.00 -7.98 -5.40
C ASP A 59 16.70 -8.86 -6.62
N ILE A 60 17.59 -8.85 -7.62
CA ILE A 60 17.48 -9.71 -8.79
C ILE A 60 17.70 -11.18 -8.37
N PHE A 61 18.64 -11.44 -7.46
CA PHE A 61 18.85 -12.77 -6.90
C PHE A 61 17.62 -13.24 -6.11
N TRP A 62 17.04 -12.37 -5.29
CA TRP A 62 15.78 -12.64 -4.58
C TRP A 62 14.65 -12.97 -5.56
N ALA A 63 14.46 -12.17 -6.61
CA ALA A 63 13.41 -12.34 -7.60
C ALA A 63 13.52 -13.69 -8.36
N LYS A 64 14.74 -14.12 -8.70
CA LYS A 64 14.98 -15.42 -9.34
C LYS A 64 14.59 -16.61 -8.47
N ASN A 65 14.58 -16.44 -7.16
CA ASN A 65 14.29 -17.48 -6.20
C ASN A 65 12.91 -17.32 -5.55
N ILE A 66 12.00 -16.54 -6.15
CA ILE A 66 10.68 -16.22 -5.56
C ILE A 66 9.88 -17.46 -5.14
N ARG A 67 10.01 -18.58 -5.86
CA ARG A 67 9.35 -19.85 -5.50
C ARG A 67 9.76 -20.37 -4.12
N LYS A 68 11.04 -20.24 -3.77
CA LYS A 68 11.59 -20.63 -2.46
C LYS A 68 11.09 -19.71 -1.36
N ILE A 69 11.02 -18.41 -1.64
CA ILE A 69 10.53 -17.41 -0.68
C ILE A 69 9.05 -17.62 -0.37
N VAL A 70 8.22 -17.98 -1.36
CA VAL A 70 6.78 -18.27 -1.13
C VAL A 70 6.58 -19.48 -0.21
N VAL A 71 7.51 -20.44 -0.19
CA VAL A 71 7.50 -21.58 0.74
C VAL A 71 8.31 -21.31 2.02
N ASN A 72 8.67 -20.05 2.27
CA ASN A 72 9.37 -19.58 3.46
C ASN A 72 10.80 -20.14 3.63
N GLU A 73 11.49 -20.43 2.53
CA GLU A 73 12.92 -20.75 2.53
C GLU A 73 13.78 -19.48 2.46
N GLU A 74 14.91 -19.47 3.18
CA GLU A 74 15.85 -18.36 3.20
C GLU A 74 16.59 -18.22 1.86
N VAL A 75 16.68 -16.99 1.35
CA VAL A 75 17.35 -16.66 0.09
C VAL A 75 18.21 -15.43 0.27
N GLY A 76 19.49 -15.65 0.57
CA GLY A 76 20.52 -14.61 0.64
C GLY A 76 20.25 -13.50 1.66
N ASP A 77 21.10 -12.48 1.64
CA ASP A 77 20.85 -11.25 2.40
C ASP A 77 19.94 -10.33 1.58
N THR A 78 18.85 -9.88 2.19
CA THR A 78 17.84 -9.02 1.55
C THR A 78 17.97 -7.55 1.94
N GLY A 79 19.00 -7.20 2.74
CA GLY A 79 19.23 -5.84 3.20
C GLY A 79 18.06 -5.31 4.03
N ARG A 80 17.80 -3.99 3.93
CA ARG A 80 16.73 -3.34 4.71
C ARG A 80 15.32 -3.65 4.21
N TYR A 81 15.16 -3.78 2.89
CA TYR A 81 13.90 -4.13 2.23
C TYR A 81 14.20 -5.14 1.12
N ASN A 82 13.42 -6.21 1.05
CA ASN A 82 13.54 -7.17 -0.04
C ASN A 82 12.88 -6.65 -1.33
N PHE A 83 13.19 -7.29 -2.47
CA PHE A 83 12.64 -6.89 -3.77
C PHE A 83 11.11 -6.80 -3.79
N GLY A 84 10.39 -7.72 -3.13
CA GLY A 84 8.93 -7.68 -3.04
C GLY A 84 8.42 -6.41 -2.36
N GLN A 85 9.04 -6.00 -1.26
CA GLN A 85 8.72 -4.75 -0.56
C GLN A 85 9.04 -3.52 -1.42
N LYS A 86 10.17 -3.54 -2.14
CA LYS A 86 10.55 -2.45 -3.05
C LYS A 86 9.59 -2.29 -4.22
N CYS A 87 8.99 -3.37 -4.71
CA CYS A 87 7.96 -3.33 -5.76
C CYS A 87 6.62 -2.79 -5.27
N VAL A 88 6.33 -2.88 -3.96
CA VAL A 88 5.10 -2.37 -3.34
C VAL A 88 5.23 -0.90 -2.96
N PHE A 89 6.46 -0.44 -2.70
CA PHE A 89 6.80 0.94 -2.36
C PHE A 89 6.64 1.90 -3.55
#